data_AF-A0A1F5MGQ4-F1
#
_entry.id   AF-A0A1F5MGQ4-F1
#
_cell.length_a   1.000
_cell.length_b   1.000
_cell.length_c   1.000
_cell.angle_alpha   90.00
_cell.angle_beta   90.00
_cell.angle_gamma   90.00
#
_symmetry.space_group_name_H-M   'P 1'
#
loop_
_entity.id
_entity.type
_entity.pdbx_description
1 polymer ?
#
loop_
_entity_poly.entity_id
_entity_poly.type
_entity_poly.pdbx_seq_one_letter_code
_entity_poly.pdbx_strand_id
1 'polypeptide(L)'
;MINLAEENESSQSGTATLTEANGKVKVTLKLVGAPKDVAQPAHIHVGACPEVGAVKYPLNSPVNGMSETVLDTTFAKLKTELPLGINVHKSAAESKTYVSCGDLKF
;
A
#
# COMPACT_ATOMS: atom_id res chain seq x y z
N MET A 1 -2.83 12.19 0.88
CA MET A 1 -1.52 11.52 0.94
C MET A 1 -1.42 10.82 2.28
N ILE A 2 -0.96 9.57 2.28
CA ILE A 2 -0.81 8.74 3.47
C ILE A 2 0.67 8.42 3.61
N ASN A 3 1.23 8.57 4.81
CA ASN A 3 2.58 8.14 5.11
C ASN A 3 2.58 6.64 5.41
N LEU A 4 3.52 5.91 4.82
CA LEU A 4 3.80 4.51 5.13
C LEU A 4 4.99 4.48 6.07
N ALA A 5 4.75 4.14 7.33
CA ALA A 5 5.78 3.98 8.34
C ALA A 5 6.60 2.71 8.06
N GLU A 6 7.86 2.74 8.46
CA GLU A 6 8.73 1.57 8.41
C GLU A 6 8.23 0.47 9.32
N GLU A 7 8.35 -0.78 8.84
CA GLU A 7 8.13 -1.98 9.64
C GLU A 7 9.36 -2.89 9.60
N ASN A 8 9.51 -3.71 10.66
CA ASN A 8 10.47 -4.80 10.75
C ASN A 8 11.93 -4.39 10.45
N GLU A 9 12.35 -3.20 10.90
CA GLU A 9 13.71 -2.66 10.72
C GLU A 9 14.15 -2.65 9.24
N SER A 10 13.18 -2.55 8.32
CA SER A 10 13.43 -2.68 6.89
C SER A 10 14.20 -1.51 6.28
N SER A 11 14.35 -0.40 7.03
CA SER A 11 14.85 0.89 6.55
C SER A 11 14.03 1.45 5.36
N GLN A 12 12.79 1.00 5.21
CA GLN A 12 11.90 1.41 4.13
C GLN A 12 10.71 2.17 4.67
N SER A 13 10.48 3.35 4.14
CA SER A 13 9.29 4.17 4.41
C SER A 13 8.74 4.66 3.10
N GLY A 14 7.55 5.26 3.11
CA GLY A 14 7.01 5.78 1.86
C GLY A 14 5.77 6.63 1.99
N THR A 15 5.16 6.87 0.84
CA THR A 15 3.87 7.54 0.74
C THR A 15 2.96 6.81 -0.23
N ALA A 16 1.68 6.82 0.09
CA ALA A 16 0.61 6.47 -0.83
C ALA A 16 -0.20 7.73 -1.15
N THR A 17 -0.32 8.03 -2.44
CA THR A 17 -1.18 9.12 -2.93
C THR A 17 -2.36 8.50 -3.66
N LEU A 18 -3.56 8.85 -3.19
CA LEU A 18 -4.80 8.40 -3.80
C LEU A 18 -5.47 9.58 -4.48
N THR A 19 -5.93 9.39 -5.72
CA THR A 19 -6.77 10.35 -6.45
C THR A 19 -7.97 9.62 -7.03
N GLU A 20 -9.14 10.25 -7.01
CA GLU A 20 -10.35 9.71 -7.64
C GLU A 20 -10.65 10.48 -8.93
N ALA A 21 -10.92 9.75 -10.01
CA ALA A 21 -11.41 10.30 -11.27
C ALA A 21 -12.27 9.26 -11.99
N ASN A 22 -13.37 9.70 -12.60
CA ASN A 22 -14.27 8.84 -13.40
C ASN A 22 -14.73 7.57 -12.65
N GLY A 23 -15.05 7.69 -11.35
CA GLY A 23 -15.52 6.57 -10.53
C GLY A 23 -14.46 5.51 -10.20
N LYS A 24 -13.18 5.83 -10.41
CA LYS A 24 -12.04 4.95 -10.11
C LYS A 24 -11.05 5.67 -9.19
N VAL A 25 -10.37 4.91 -8.34
CA VAL A 25 -9.31 5.43 -7.47
C VAL A 25 -7.96 4.98 -7.98
N LYS A 26 -7.11 5.95 -8.34
CA LYS A 26 -5.70 5.73 -8.64
C LYS A 26 -4.89 5.80 -7.35
N VAL A 27 -4.08 4.78 -7.11
CA VAL A 27 -3.15 4.66 -5.98
C VAL A 27 -1.73 4.70 -6.53
N THR A 28 -0.95 5.69 -6.13
CA THR A 28 0.48 5.80 -6.45
C THR A 28 1.28 5.56 -5.18
N LEU A 29 2.17 4.56 -5.21
CA LEU A 29 3.09 4.25 -4.13
C LEU A 29 4.48 4.78 -4.46
N LYS A 30 5.13 5.38 -3.47
CA LYS A 30 6.53 5.79 -3.53
C LYS A 30 7.24 5.43 -2.24
N LEU A 31 8.20 4.52 -2.31
CA LEU A 31 9.02 4.03 -1.21
C LEU A 31 10.43 4.61 -1.30
N VAL A 32 11.02 4.85 -0.14
CA VAL A 32 12.42 5.20 0.08
C VAL A 32 13.09 3.99 0.71
N GLY A 33 14.33 3.70 0.31
CA GLY A 33 15.07 2.52 0.78
C GLY A 33 14.71 1.21 0.08
N ALA A 34 13.84 1.25 -0.94
CA ALA A 34 13.44 0.06 -1.69
C ALA A 34 14.65 -0.57 -2.43
N PRO A 35 14.81 -1.89 -2.38
CA PRO A 35 15.90 -2.57 -3.09
C PRO A 35 15.76 -2.44 -4.61
N LYS A 36 16.90 -2.32 -5.29
CA LYS A 36 16.95 -2.17 -6.74
C LYS A 36 16.44 -3.44 -7.44
N ASP A 37 15.58 -3.25 -8.44
CA ASP A 37 15.02 -4.27 -9.33
C ASP A 37 14.27 -5.41 -8.60
N VAL A 38 13.88 -5.19 -7.34
CA VAL A 38 13.02 -6.09 -6.58
C VAL A 38 11.59 -5.58 -6.65
N ALA A 39 10.68 -6.44 -7.12
CA ALA A 39 9.26 -6.20 -7.03
C ALA A 39 8.77 -6.53 -5.62
N GLN A 40 8.15 -5.56 -4.97
CA GLN A 40 7.63 -5.67 -3.62
C GLN A 40 6.10 -5.75 -3.68
N PRO A 41 5.45 -6.87 -3.34
CA PRO A 41 3.99 -6.95 -3.34
C PRO A 41 3.38 -5.87 -2.45
N ALA A 42 2.25 -5.31 -2.87
CA ALA A 42 1.55 -4.28 -2.10
C ALA A 42 0.03 -4.49 -2.19
N HIS A 43 -0.67 -4.18 -1.11
CA HIS A 43 -2.11 -4.37 -1.03
C HIS A 43 -2.75 -3.32 -0.13
N ILE A 44 -4.05 -3.08 -0.34
CA ILE A 44 -4.93 -2.51 0.69
C ILE A 44 -5.57 -3.69 1.41
N HIS A 45 -5.44 -3.73 2.73
CA HIS A 45 -6.04 -4.72 3.61
C HIS A 45 -7.18 -4.12 4.43
N VAL A 46 -8.07 -4.97 4.92
CA VAL A 46 -8.99 -4.60 6.03
C VAL A 46 -8.21 -4.46 7.33
N GLY A 47 -8.66 -3.59 8.23
CA GLY A 47 -7.97 -3.33 9.50
C GLY A 47 -7.00 -2.16 9.44
N ALA A 48 -6.15 -2.07 10.45
CA ALA A 48 -5.17 -0.99 10.62
C ALA A 48 -3.75 -1.56 10.69
N CYS A 49 -2.77 -0.74 10.34
CA CYS A 49 -1.36 -1.09 10.51
C CYS A 49 -0.97 -1.09 12.01
N PRO A 50 0.02 -1.90 12.43
CA PRO A 50 0.83 -2.82 11.62
C PRO A 50 0.16 -4.18 11.37
N GLU A 51 -0.88 -4.52 12.15
CA GLU A 51 -1.53 -5.83 12.12
C GLU A 51 -2.74 -5.85 11.17
N VAL A 52 -2.46 -5.66 9.89
CA VAL A 52 -3.51 -5.68 8.87
C VAL A 52 -4.12 -7.08 8.69
N GLY A 53 -5.41 -7.13 8.35
CA GLY A 53 -6.19 -8.34 8.14
C GLY A 53 -6.12 -8.88 6.72
N ALA A 54 -7.24 -9.39 6.19
CA ALA A 54 -7.30 -9.93 4.83
C ALA A 54 -7.07 -8.86 3.75
N VAL A 55 -6.50 -9.27 2.61
CA VAL A 55 -6.37 -8.40 1.42
C VAL A 55 -7.76 -8.00 0.93
N LYS A 56 -7.97 -6.70 0.76
CA LYS A 56 -9.19 -6.11 0.22
C LYS A 56 -9.03 -5.68 -1.24
N TYR A 57 -7.93 -5.01 -1.57
CA TYR A 57 -7.61 -4.60 -2.93
C TYR A 57 -6.15 -4.94 -3.26
N PRO A 58 -5.88 -5.69 -4.35
CA PRO A 58 -4.52 -5.86 -4.82
C PRO A 58 -3.99 -4.56 -5.44
N LEU A 59 -2.71 -4.28 -5.22
CA LEU A 59 -1.99 -3.20 -5.88
C LEU A 59 -0.86 -3.76 -6.74
N ASN A 60 -0.49 -3.01 -7.77
CA ASN A 60 0.74 -3.27 -8.51
C ASN A 60 1.93 -3.14 -7.55
N SER A 61 2.80 -4.14 -7.57
CA SER A 61 4.03 -4.15 -6.78
C SER A 61 4.93 -2.97 -7.13
N PRO A 62 5.37 -2.14 -6.15
CA PRO A 62 6.48 -1.23 -6.35
C PRO A 62 7.72 -1.96 -6.90
N VAL A 63 8.30 -1.42 -7.97
CA VAL A 63 9.63 -1.79 -8.47
C VAL A 63 10.49 -0.55 -8.42
N ASN A 64 11.70 -0.66 -7.87
CA ASN A 64 12.55 0.50 -7.59
C ASN A 64 11.80 1.57 -6.76
N GLY A 65 10.95 1.09 -5.84
CA GLY A 65 10.17 1.92 -4.92
C GLY A 65 8.95 2.62 -5.53
N MET A 66 8.54 2.35 -6.78
CA MET A 66 7.39 3.04 -7.38
C MET A 66 6.40 2.08 -8.02
N SER A 67 5.10 2.35 -7.82
CA SER A 67 4.02 1.73 -8.61
C SER A 67 2.81 2.64 -8.71
N GLU A 68 1.95 2.30 -9.66
CA GLU A 68 0.65 2.92 -9.86
C GLU A 68 -0.40 1.84 -10.11
N THR A 69 -1.54 1.94 -9.46
CA THR A 69 -2.68 1.03 -9.62
C THR A 69 -3.96 1.82 -9.79
N VAL A 70 -4.84 1.42 -10.71
CA VAL A 70 -6.20 1.96 -10.82
C VAL A 70 -7.19 0.93 -10.30
N LEU A 71 -7.89 1.28 -9.23
CA LEU A 71 -8.91 0.45 -8.59
C LEU A 71 -10.31 0.83 -9.10
N ASP A 72 -11.15 -0.18 -9.32
CA ASP A 72 -12.56 -0.01 -9.67
C ASP A 72 -13.42 0.22 -8.42
N THR A 73 -13.17 1.35 -7.76
CA THR A 73 -13.84 1.79 -6.52
C THR A 73 -13.79 3.31 -6.42
N THR A 74 -14.48 3.87 -5.43
CA THR A 74 -14.56 5.31 -5.15
C THR A 74 -14.09 5.62 -3.73
N PHE A 75 -13.72 6.87 -3.43
CA PHE A 75 -13.45 7.29 -2.05
C PHE A 75 -14.66 7.12 -1.15
N ALA A 76 -15.89 7.32 -1.66
CA ALA A 76 -17.10 7.07 -0.91
C ALA A 76 -17.17 5.60 -0.45
N LYS A 77 -16.89 4.65 -1.33
CA LYS A 77 -16.85 3.22 -0.98
C LYS A 77 -15.69 2.89 -0.05
N LEU A 78 -14.49 3.39 -0.30
CA LEU A 78 -13.34 3.15 0.60
C LEU A 78 -13.59 3.68 2.01
N LYS A 79 -14.26 4.83 2.17
CA LYS A 79 -14.67 5.37 3.47
C LYS A 79 -15.61 4.44 4.23
N THR A 80 -16.57 3.80 3.54
CA THR A 80 -17.48 2.84 4.19
C THR A 80 -16.82 1.54 4.62
N GLU A 81 -15.62 1.26 4.10
CA GLU A 81 -14.87 0.02 4.35
C GLU A 81 -13.77 0.22 5.39
N LEU A 82 -13.60 1.43 5.94
CA LEU A 82 -12.64 1.69 7.01
C LEU A 82 -12.96 0.84 8.25
N PRO A 83 -11.93 0.37 9.00
CA PRO A 83 -10.51 0.66 8.80
C PRO A 83 -9.88 -0.12 7.62
N LEU A 84 -9.00 0.57 6.87
CA LEU A 84 -8.19 0.00 5.80
C LEU A 84 -6.72 0.43 5.96
N GLY A 85 -5.78 -0.46 5.66
CA GLY A 85 -4.33 -0.18 5.68
C GLY A 85 -3.66 -0.56 4.37
N ILE A 86 -2.74 0.29 3.88
CA ILE A 86 -1.83 -0.06 2.78
C ILE A 86 -0.59 -0.71 3.38
N ASN A 87 -0.28 -1.91 2.95
CA ASN A 87 0.90 -2.66 3.35
C ASN A 87 1.77 -3.00 2.14
N VAL A 88 3.09 -3.01 2.34
CA VAL A 88 4.08 -3.46 1.34
C VAL A 88 4.91 -4.60 1.95
N HIS A 89 5.08 -5.66 1.18
CA HIS A 89 5.84 -6.85 1.54
C HIS A 89 7.29 -6.76 1.03
N LYS A 90 8.21 -7.49 1.65
CA LYS A 90 9.65 -7.46 1.32
C LYS A 90 9.94 -7.96 -0.10
N SER A 91 9.35 -9.09 -0.49
CA SER A 91 9.45 -9.68 -1.83
C SER A 91 8.38 -10.76 -2.01
N ALA A 92 8.24 -11.32 -3.21
CA ALA A 92 7.37 -12.48 -3.44
C ALA A 92 7.84 -13.73 -2.65
N ALA A 93 9.15 -13.92 -2.50
CA ALA A 93 9.73 -15.04 -1.75
C ALA A 93 9.59 -14.87 -0.23
N GLU A 94 9.61 -13.63 0.26
CA GLU A 94 9.47 -13.27 1.67
C GLU A 94 8.16 -12.51 1.91
N SER A 95 7.06 -13.04 1.38
CA SER A 95 5.75 -12.37 1.41
C SER A 95 5.15 -12.20 2.81
N LYS A 96 5.68 -12.86 3.85
CA LYS A 96 5.24 -12.67 5.23
C LYS A 96 5.98 -11.55 5.97
N THR A 97 7.01 -10.97 5.35
CA THR A 97 7.79 -9.89 5.94
C THR A 97 7.30 -8.57 5.37
N TYR A 98 6.78 -7.70 6.22
CA TYR A 98 6.31 -6.37 5.81
C TYR A 98 7.45 -5.35 5.91
N VAL A 99 7.50 -4.41 4.99
CA VAL A 99 8.54 -3.36 4.97
C VAL A 99 7.97 -1.99 5.29
N SER A 100 6.72 -1.71 4.92
CA SER A 100 6.09 -0.45 5.30
C SER A 100 4.57 -0.58 5.31
N CYS A 101 3.92 0.20 6.18
CA CYS A 101 2.46 0.20 6.31
C CYS A 101 1.92 1.59 6.67
N GLY A 102 0.74 1.95 6.18
CA GLY A 102 0.02 3.15 6.62
C GLY A 102 -1.49 3.06 6.45
N ASP A 103 -2.22 3.61 7.43
CA ASP A 103 -3.68 3.60 7.44
C ASP A 103 -4.28 4.57 6.42
N LEU A 104 -5.35 4.14 5.74
CA LEU A 104 -6.18 5.03 4.94
C LEU A 104 -6.94 6.00 5.84
N LYS A 105 -6.74 7.28 5.59
CA LYS A 105 -7.45 8.40 6.22
C LYS A 105 -7.90 9.35 5.11
N PHE A 106 -9.14 9.80 5.18
CA PHE A 106 -9.78 10.67 4.18
C PHE A 106 -10.32 11.95 4.82
#